data_AF-A0A3M1BFS4-F1
#
_entry.id   AF-A0A3M1BFS4-F1
#
_cell.length_a   1.000
_cell.length_b   1.000
_cell.length_c   1.000
_cell.angle_alpha   90.00
_cell.angle_beta   90.00
_cell.angle_gamma   90.00
#
_symmetry.space_group_name_H-M   'P 1'
#
loop_
_entity.id
_entity.type
_entity.pdbx_description
1 polymer ?
#
loop_
_entity_poly.entity_id
_entity_poly.type
_entity_poly.pdbx_seq_one_letter_code
_entity_poly.pdbx_strand_id
1 'polypeptide(L)' 'MLPSSHLTLLSGFGRIPRSLSYLYRPTNVEQIKAAFDLARRHGMTVGLRGSGRSYGDAPTNAGHIVLDLRRMNR' A
#
# COMPACT_ATOMS: atom_id res chain seq x y z
N MET A 1 3.63 2.21 16.16
CA MET A 1 4.47 2.16 14.95
C MET A 1 4.25 0.79 14.30
N LEU A 2 4.08 0.72 12.98
CA LEU A 2 3.86 -0.56 12.29
C LEU A 2 5.17 -1.35 12.12
N PRO A 3 5.13 -2.68 11.92
CA PRO A 3 6.33 -3.48 11.73
C PRO A 3 7.14 -3.01 10.51
N SER A 4 8.46 -2.87 10.69
CA SER A 4 9.39 -2.49 9.62
C SER A 4 9.46 -3.53 8.49
N SER A 5 9.05 -4.78 8.75
CA SER A 5 8.95 -5.85 7.75
C SER A 5 8.02 -5.53 6.58
N HIS A 6 7.07 -4.61 6.76
CA HIS A 6 6.17 -4.15 5.71
C HIS A 6 6.65 -2.86 5.03
N LEU A 7 7.67 -2.19 5.56
CA LEU A 7 8.13 -0.93 5.03
C LEU A 7 8.83 -1.16 3.68
N THR A 8 8.31 -0.54 2.63
CA THR A 8 8.81 -0.70 1.26
C THR A 8 8.91 0.66 0.59
N LEU A 9 10.02 0.90 -0.11
CA LEU A 9 10.17 2.07 -0.98
C LEU A 9 9.42 1.83 -2.29
N LEU A 10 8.37 2.62 -2.53
CA LEU A 10 7.50 2.53 -3.70
C LEU A 10 7.68 3.73 -4.62
N SER A 11 7.29 3.55 -5.87
CA SER A 11 7.21 4.62 -6.88
C SER A 11 6.12 4.31 -7.91
N GLY A 12 5.75 5.34 -8.67
CA GLY A 12 5.04 5.18 -9.93
C GLY A 12 5.93 4.66 -11.05
N PHE A 13 5.35 4.55 -12.25
CA PHE A 13 6.02 4.01 -13.43
C PHE A 13 7.24 4.82 -13.84
N GLY A 14 7.17 6.16 -13.70
CA GLY A 14 8.29 7.06 -13.96
C GLY A 14 9.43 6.96 -12.94
N ARG A 15 9.32 6.06 -11.95
CA ARG A 15 10.25 5.87 -10.82
C ARG A 15 10.43 7.10 -9.92
N ILE A 16 9.67 8.16 -10.17
CA ILE A 16 9.62 9.41 -9.40
C ILE A 16 8.16 9.86 -9.33
N PRO A 17 7.67 10.33 -8.17
CA PRO A 17 8.37 10.37 -6.87
C PRO A 17 8.50 8.98 -6.23
N ARG A 18 9.43 8.86 -5.26
CA ARG A 18 9.62 7.66 -4.43
C ARG A 18 9.16 7.96 -3.01
N SER A 19 8.45 7.04 -2.38
CA SER A 19 8.00 7.19 -0.99
C SER A 19 8.05 5.87 -0.23
N LEU A 20 8.36 5.93 1.07
CA LEU A 20 8.26 4.77 1.96
C LEU A 20 6.80 4.57 2.34
N SER A 21 6.29 3.36 2.18
CA SER A 21 4.92 2.98 2.57
C SER A 21 4.93 1.61 3.24
N TYR A 22 3.93 1.34 4.08
CA TYR A 22 3.68 0.01 4.63
C TYR A 22 2.88 -0.82 3.63
N LEU A 23 3.55 -1.75 2.97
CA LEU A 23 3.00 -2.51 1.86
C LEU A 23 2.39 -3.82 2.34
N TYR A 24 1.11 -4.02 2.01
CA TYR A 24 0.39 -5.27 2.24
C TYR A 24 -0.08 -5.84 0.90
N ARG A 25 -0.01 -7.17 0.76
CA ARG A 25 -0.34 -7.91 -0.47
C ARG A 25 -1.43 -8.95 -0.17
N PRO A 26 -2.67 -8.50 0.05
CA PRO A 26 -3.75 -9.40 0.46
C PRO A 26 -4.06 -10.44 -0.62
N THR A 27 -4.52 -11.60 -0.19
CA THR A 27 -5.01 -12.70 -1.05
C THR A 27 -6.48 -13.02 -0.79
N ASN A 28 -7.11 -12.35 0.19
CA ASN A 28 -8.54 -12.47 0.49
C ASN A 28 -9.09 -11.16 1.12
N VAL A 29 -10.42 -11.09 1.23
CA VAL A 29 -11.15 -9.92 1.75
C VAL A 29 -10.89 -9.66 3.23
N GLU A 30 -10.70 -10.70 4.05
CA GLU A 30 -10.45 -10.52 5.48
C GLU A 30 -9.12 -9.80 5.75
N GLN A 31 -8.09 -10.05 4.93
CA GLN A 31 -6.83 -9.31 4.98
C GLN A 31 -6.99 -7.84 4.57
N ILE A 32 -7.92 -7.53 3.66
CA ILE A 32 -8.25 -6.14 3.31
C ILE A 32 -8.89 -5.44 4.51
N LYS A 33 -9.90 -6.07 5.13
CA LYS A 33 -10.56 -5.54 6.35
C LYS A 33 -9.54 -5.28 7.46
N ALA A 34 -8.66 -6.26 7.72
CA ALA A 34 -7.62 -6.14 8.74
C ALA A 34 -6.68 -4.95 8.48
N ALA A 35 -6.36 -4.65 7.22
CA ALA A 35 -5.53 -3.49 6.87
C ALA A 35 -6.25 -2.15 7.08
N PHE A 36 -7.55 -2.06 6.76
CA PHE A 36 -8.34 -0.87 7.07
C PHE A 36 -8.52 -0.65 8.57
N ASP A 37 -8.74 -1.72 9.34
CA ASP A 37 -8.80 -1.63 10.80
C ASP A 37 -7.46 -1.18 11.40
N LEU A 38 -6.36 -1.69 10.86
CA LEU A 38 -5.02 -1.26 11.25
C LEU A 38 -4.79 0.23 10.94
N ALA A 39 -5.21 0.68 9.75
CA ALA A 39 -5.12 2.08 9.37
C ALA A 39 -5.91 2.97 10.34
N ARG A 40 -7.16 2.60 10.63
CA ARG A 40 -8.06 3.28 11.58
C ARG A 40 -7.47 3.37 12.98
N ARG A 41 -6.94 2.27 13.52
CA ARG A 41 -6.32 2.24 14.87
C ARG A 41 -5.10 3.16 14.98
N HIS A 42 -4.40 3.43 13.87
CA HIS A 42 -3.18 4.23 13.86
C HIS A 42 -3.33 5.61 13.21
N GLY A 43 -4.56 6.04 12.86
CA GLY A 43 -4.80 7.32 12.18
C GLY A 43 -4.12 7.41 10.81
N MET A 44 -3.97 6.28 10.11
CA MET A 44 -3.35 6.22 8.78
C MET A 44 -4.42 6.15 7.68
N THR A 45 -4.04 6.57 6.48
CA THR A 45 -4.84 6.37 5.27
C THR A 45 -4.43 5.08 4.54
N VAL A 46 -5.26 4.63 3.60
CA VAL A 46 -4.99 3.46 2.76
C VAL A 46 -4.97 3.87 1.30
N GLY A 47 -3.83 3.66 0.63
CA GLY A 47 -3.69 3.79 -0.80
C GLY A 47 -3.87 2.44 -1.49
N LEU A 48 -4.51 2.43 -2.66
CA LEU A 48 -4.69 1.22 -3.45
C LEU A 48 -3.68 1.19 -4.60
N ARG A 49 -3.03 0.04 -4.80
CA ARG A 49 -2.04 -0.17 -5.85
C ARG A 49 -2.39 -1.39 -6.69
N GLY A 50 -2.48 -1.18 -8.00
CA GLY A 50 -2.52 -2.26 -8.99
C GLY A 50 -1.11 -2.59 -9.52
N SER A 51 -0.95 -2.59 -10.84
CA SER A 51 0.34 -2.83 -11.52
C SER A 51 1.39 -1.73 -11.32
N GLY A 52 1.02 -0.58 -10.74
CA GLY A 52 1.92 0.55 -10.53
C GLY A 52 2.31 1.29 -11.81
N ARG A 53 1.44 1.25 -12.83
CA ARG A 53 1.69 1.87 -14.15
C ARG A 53 1.28 3.34 -14.25
N SER A 54 0.66 3.91 -13.22
CA SER A 54 0.51 5.37 -13.10
C SER A 54 1.89 5.99 -12.90
N TYR A 55 2.21 7.05 -13.63
CA TYR A 55 3.54 7.66 -13.64
C TYR A 55 3.90 8.37 -12.33
N GLY A 56 2.94 9.06 -11.71
CA GLY A 56 3.13 9.85 -10.49
C GLY A 56 3.06 9.07 -9.18
N ASP A 57 2.65 9.74 -8.12
CA ASP A 57 2.58 9.23 -6.75
C ASP A 57 1.31 8.43 -6.43
N ALA A 58 0.31 8.46 -7.31
CA ALA A 58 -0.95 7.73 -7.18
C ALA A 58 -0.83 6.26 -6.70
N PRO A 59 0.19 5.46 -7.10
CA PRO A 59 0.31 4.08 -6.64
C PRO A 59 1.16 3.96 -5.35
N THR A 60 1.36 5.04 -4.61
CA THR A 60 2.12 5.13 -3.35
C THR A 60 1.29 5.81 -2.25
N ASN A 61 1.72 5.73 -0.99
CA ASN A 61 1.09 6.45 0.12
C ASN A 61 2.13 6.72 1.22
N ALA A 62 2.79 7.88 1.18
CA ALA A 62 3.98 8.16 1.98
C ALA A 62 3.71 8.06 3.49
N GLY A 63 4.45 7.22 4.21
CA GLY A 63 4.29 7.00 5.66
C GLY A 63 3.04 6.21 6.07
N HIS A 64 2.21 5.82 5.11
CA HIS A 64 0.91 5.20 5.32
C HIS A 64 0.84 3.81 4.66
N ILE A 65 -0.35 3.21 4.68
CA ILE A 65 -0.58 1.86 4.16
C ILE A 65 -0.82 1.90 2.65
N VAL A 66 -0.23 0.95 1.93
CA VAL A 66 -0.54 0.63 0.53
C VAL A 66 -1.00 -0.82 0.42
N LEU A 67 -2.16 -1.03 -0.19
CA LEU A 67 -2.67 -2.35 -0.58
C LEU A 67 -2.31 -2.65 -2.02
N ASP A 68 -1.41 -3.59 -2.24
CA ASP A 68 -1.11 -4.13 -3.57
C ASP A 68 -2.04 -5.30 -3.88
N LEU A 69 -3.08 -5.01 -4.65
CA LEU A 69 -4.20 -5.90 -4.93
C LEU A 69 -3.91 -6.90 -6.06
N ARG A 70 -2.68 -6.96 -6.59
CA ARG A 70 -2.34 -7.86 -7.72
C ARG A 70 -2.54 -9.35 -7.43
N ARG A 71 -2.61 -9.74 -6.15
CA ARG A 71 -2.89 -11.12 -5.73
C ARG A 71 -4.39 -11.43 -5.55
N MET A 72 -5.26 -10.43 -5.65
CA MET A 72 -6.72 -10.54 -5.64
C MET A 72 -7.23 -10.66 -7.09
N ASN A 73 -6.95 -11.77 -7.76
CA ASN A 73 -7.13 -11.93 -9.20
C ASN A 73 -8.05 -13.10 -9.59
N ARG A 74 -9.02 -13.43 -8.74
CA ARG A 74 -9.96 -14.54 -8.89
C ARG A 74 -11.35 -14.13 -8.44
#